data_AF-A0A241VIG3-F1
#
_entry.id   AF-A0A241VIG3-F1
#
_cell.length_a   1.000
_cell.length_b   1.000
_cell.length_c   1.000
_cell.angle_alpha   90.00
_cell.angle_beta   90.00
_cell.angle_gamma   90.00
#
_symmetry.space_group_name_H-M   'P 1'
#
loop_
_entity.id
_entity.type
_entity.pdbx_description
1 polymer ?
#
loop_
_entity_poly.entity_id
_entity_poly.type
_entity_poly.pdbx_seq_one_letter_code
_entity_poly.pdbx_strand_id
1 'polypeptide(L)'
;MAAFLWVVSFYLSSYCFAMDDAQFEQLHQQKLQDVYWAQVAEYQLKEKLIDQSDNVAAQTAIQQKACASAVLELKYYDFVILNLSDFNRYRQIQGFNKIVYIEELQQDRLDVQHRYKAQQKALSDMHASCE
;
A
#
# COMPACT_ATOMS: atom_id res chain seq x y z
N MET A 1 12.81 -3.80 -56.14
CA MET A 1 12.32 -2.56 -55.50
C MET A 1 11.12 -2.96 -54.65
N ALA A 2 11.33 -3.33 -53.39
CA ALA A 2 11.42 -2.45 -52.21
C ALA A 2 10.05 -1.89 -51.80
N ALA A 3 9.49 -2.42 -50.71
CA ALA A 3 8.82 -1.64 -49.68
C ALA A 3 8.77 -2.48 -48.39
N PHE A 4 9.70 -2.16 -47.49
CA PHE A 4 9.89 -2.75 -46.17
C PHE A 4 8.76 -2.31 -45.21
N LEU A 5 8.42 -3.22 -44.30
CA LEU A 5 7.43 -3.10 -43.24
C LEU A 5 7.73 -1.97 -42.23
N TRP A 6 6.64 -1.27 -41.86
CA TRP A 6 6.22 -0.94 -40.50
C TRP A 6 7.31 -0.85 -39.42
N VAL A 7 7.65 0.38 -39.02
CA VAL A 7 7.96 0.68 -37.62
C VAL A 7 7.34 2.03 -37.28
N VAL A 8 6.07 2.03 -36.88
CA VAL A 8 5.53 3.13 -36.09
C VAL A 8 6.19 3.01 -34.72
N SER A 9 7.27 3.76 -34.54
CA SER A 9 7.92 3.94 -33.25
C SER A 9 6.97 4.73 -32.37
N PHE A 10 6.06 4.03 -31.67
CA PHE A 10 5.36 4.58 -30.52
C PHE A 10 6.40 4.77 -29.40
N TYR A 11 7.08 5.91 -29.45
CA TYR A 11 7.72 6.48 -28.27
C TYR A 11 6.61 6.78 -27.26
N LEU A 12 6.37 5.83 -26.36
CA LEU A 12 5.70 6.08 -25.08
C LEU A 12 6.59 7.03 -24.29
N SER A 13 6.46 8.32 -24.62
CA SER A 13 6.86 9.42 -23.78
C SER A 13 6.14 9.22 -22.45
N SER A 14 6.90 8.82 -21.44
CA SER A 14 6.44 8.79 -20.05
C SER A 14 6.27 10.25 -19.63
N TYR A 15 5.16 10.87 -20.03
CA TYR A 15 4.75 12.14 -19.48
C TYR A 15 4.43 11.88 -18.01
N CYS A 16 5.42 12.10 -17.15
CA CYS A 16 5.26 12.23 -15.72
C CYS A 16 4.55 13.57 -15.52
N PHE A 17 3.25 13.60 -15.77
CA PHE A 17 2.44 14.77 -15.43
C PHE A 17 2.39 14.83 -13.91
N ALA A 18 2.97 15.89 -13.34
CA ALA A 18 2.81 16.20 -11.93
C ALA A 18 1.31 16.26 -11.62
N MET A 19 0.90 15.57 -10.55
CA MET A 19 -0.50 15.60 -10.13
C MET A 19 -0.86 17.00 -9.61
N ASP A 20 -2.08 17.45 -9.88
CA ASP A 20 -2.60 18.67 -9.25
C ASP A 20 -2.59 18.53 -7.72
N ASP A 21 -2.27 19.61 -7.00
CA ASP A 21 -2.09 19.57 -5.54
C ASP A 21 -3.36 19.13 -4.80
N ALA A 22 -4.54 19.60 -5.23
CA ALA A 22 -5.80 19.20 -4.62
C ALA A 22 -6.14 17.74 -4.94
N GLN A 23 -5.84 17.29 -6.16
CA GLN A 23 -6.01 15.89 -6.55
C GLN A 23 -5.09 14.97 -5.75
N PHE A 24 -3.82 15.34 -5.57
CA PHE A 24 -2.86 14.58 -4.78
C PHE A 24 -3.30 14.50 -3.33
N GLU A 25 -3.66 15.63 -2.70
CA GLU A 25 -4.12 15.69 -1.32
C GLU A 25 -5.35 14.81 -1.12
N GLN A 26 -6.35 14.88 -2.01
CA GLN A 26 -7.55 14.05 -1.92
C GLN A 26 -7.20 12.55 -1.95
N LEU A 27 -6.37 12.11 -2.91
CA LEU A 27 -5.99 10.70 -3.04
C LEU A 27 -5.08 10.24 -1.89
N HIS A 28 -4.18 11.10 -1.42
CA HIS A 28 -3.32 10.84 -0.27
C HIS A 28 -4.15 10.63 1.00
N GLN A 29 -5.07 11.55 1.29
CA GLN A 29 -5.94 11.48 2.45
C GLN A 29 -6.87 10.27 2.40
N GLN A 30 -7.47 9.99 1.25
CA GLN A 30 -8.31 8.80 1.07
C GLN A 30 -7.54 7.52 1.39
N LYS A 31 -6.36 7.32 0.77
CA LYS A 31 -5.56 6.11 0.99
C LYS A 31 -5.06 6.00 2.42
N LEU A 32 -4.65 7.12 3.02
CA LEU A 32 -4.20 7.13 4.41
C LEU A 32 -5.34 6.76 5.37
N GLN A 33 -6.55 7.27 5.13
CA GLN A 33 -7.75 6.91 5.90
C GLN A 33 -8.13 5.43 5.70
N ASP A 34 -8.05 4.90 4.47
CA ASP A 34 -8.31 3.49 4.19
C ASP A 34 -7.36 2.59 5.00
N VAL A 35 -6.06 2.93 5.04
CA VAL A 35 -5.06 2.21 5.85
C VAL A 35 -5.40 2.33 7.34
N TYR A 36 -5.66 3.54 7.83
CA TYR A 36 -5.97 3.78 9.24
C TYR A 36 -7.19 2.96 9.70
N TRP A 37 -8.29 3.01 8.96
CA TRP A 37 -9.50 2.27 9.33
C TRP A 37 -9.34 0.77 9.23
N ALA A 38 -8.52 0.27 8.29
CA ALA A 38 -8.21 -1.15 8.22
C ALA A 38 -7.41 -1.63 9.44
N GLN A 39 -6.42 -0.85 9.88
CA GLN A 39 -5.63 -1.14 11.08
C GLN A 39 -6.49 -1.05 12.36
N VAL A 40 -7.37 -0.05 12.46
CA VAL A 40 -8.33 0.05 13.57
C VAL A 40 -9.25 -1.18 13.61
N ALA A 41 -9.78 -1.60 12.46
CA ALA A 41 -10.66 -2.76 12.39
C ALA A 41 -9.92 -4.08 12.69
N GLU A 42 -8.64 -4.21 12.32
CA GLU A 42 -7.77 -5.30 12.76
C GLU A 42 -7.61 -5.30 14.28
N TYR A 43 -7.27 -4.15 14.87
CA TYR A 43 -7.07 -4.01 16.31
C TYR A 43 -8.35 -4.35 17.10
N GLN A 44 -9.49 -3.80 16.68
CA GLN A 44 -10.79 -4.08 17.29
C GLN A 44 -11.17 -5.58 17.23
N LEU A 45 -10.83 -6.26 16.13
CA LEU A 45 -11.06 -7.70 16.01
C LEU A 45 -10.17 -8.49 16.97
N LYS A 46 -8.89 -8.12 17.09
CA LYS A 46 -7.96 -8.74 18.05
C LYS A 46 -8.44 -8.58 19.48
N GLU A 47 -8.86 -7.39 19.88
CA GLU A 47 -9.40 -7.12 21.21
C GLU A 47 -10.67 -7.95 21.47
N LYS A 48 -11.58 -8.03 20.49
CA LYS A 48 -12.83 -8.80 20.61
C LYS A 48 -12.58 -10.30 20.78
N LEU A 49 -11.49 -10.82 20.22
CA LEU A 49 -11.17 -12.25 20.18
C LEU A 49 -10.01 -12.63 21.10
N ILE A 50 -9.60 -11.75 22.02
CA ILE A 50 -8.41 -11.94 22.86
C ILE A 50 -8.49 -13.21 23.70
N ASP A 51 -9.66 -13.51 24.26
CA ASP A 51 -9.91 -14.72 25.06
C ASP A 51 -10.12 -15.99 24.21
N GLN A 52 -10.08 -15.85 22.88
CA GLN A 52 -10.24 -16.93 21.91
C GLN A 52 -8.92 -17.19 21.15
N SER A 53 -7.79 -16.84 21.75
CA SER A 53 -6.46 -16.95 21.11
C SER A 53 -6.16 -18.35 20.60
N ASP A 54 -6.69 -19.40 21.23
CA ASP A 54 -6.44 -20.80 20.86
C ASP A 54 -7.46 -21.34 19.84
N ASN A 55 -8.47 -20.55 19.49
CA ASN A 55 -9.49 -20.94 18.52
C ASN A 55 -8.98 -20.66 17.09
N VAL A 56 -8.87 -21.72 16.28
CA VAL A 56 -8.40 -21.63 14.88
C VAL A 56 -9.23 -20.67 14.04
N ALA A 57 -10.56 -20.62 14.22
CA ALA A 57 -11.41 -19.69 13.49
C ALA A 57 -11.15 -18.24 13.89
N ALA A 58 -10.89 -17.98 15.17
CA ALA A 58 -10.52 -16.66 15.66
C ALA A 58 -9.15 -16.22 15.12
N GLN A 59 -8.15 -17.11 15.17
CA GLN A 59 -6.83 -16.86 14.59
C GLN A 59 -6.92 -16.59 13.08
N THR A 60 -7.67 -17.40 12.34
CA THR A 60 -7.90 -17.19 10.90
C THR A 60 -8.53 -15.83 10.63
N ALA A 61 -9.58 -15.45 11.35
CA ALA A 61 -10.24 -14.16 11.15
C ALA A 61 -9.29 -12.97 11.43
N ILE A 62 -8.47 -13.05 12.49
CA ILE A 62 -7.46 -12.05 12.81
C ILE A 62 -6.43 -11.95 11.67
N GLN A 63 -5.91 -13.08 11.19
CA GLN A 63 -4.90 -13.08 10.13
C GLN A 63 -5.45 -12.59 8.79
N GLN A 64 -6.68 -12.94 8.42
CA GLN A 64 -7.34 -12.42 7.22
C GLN A 64 -7.48 -10.90 7.29
N LYS A 65 -7.91 -10.38 8.45
CA LYS A 65 -8.05 -8.94 8.67
C LYS A 65 -6.72 -8.21 8.60
N ALA A 66 -5.68 -8.79 9.22
CA ALA A 66 -4.33 -8.26 9.18
C ALA A 66 -3.75 -8.25 7.75
N CYS A 67 -4.06 -9.28 6.96
CA CYS A 67 -3.65 -9.36 5.55
C CYS A 67 -4.32 -8.27 4.69
N ALA A 68 -5.63 -8.08 4.86
CA ALA A 68 -6.37 -7.01 4.16
C ALA A 68 -5.82 -5.62 4.51
N SER A 69 -5.46 -5.39 5.78
CA SER A 69 -4.82 -4.13 6.21
C SER A 69 -3.45 -3.93 5.55
N ALA A 70 -2.61 -4.97 5.51
CA ALA A 70 -1.31 -4.90 4.87
C ALA A 70 -1.40 -4.61 3.35
N VAL A 71 -2.43 -5.14 2.66
CA VAL A 71 -2.66 -4.82 1.23
C VAL A 71 -2.96 -3.34 1.01
N LEU A 72 -3.75 -2.70 1.87
CA LEU A 72 -4.03 -1.27 1.77
C LEU A 72 -2.78 -0.44 2.07
N GLU A 73 -1.99 -0.85 3.06
CA GLU A 73 -0.73 -0.20 3.41
C GLU A 73 0.28 -0.29 2.26
N LEU A 74 0.39 -1.44 1.60
CA LEU A 74 1.20 -1.60 0.37
C LEU A 74 0.72 -0.67 -0.75
N LYS A 75 -0.59 -0.58 -0.99
CA LYS A 75 -1.17 0.33 -2.00
C LYS A 75 -0.90 1.80 -1.68
N TYR A 76 -0.86 2.17 -0.41
CA TYR A 76 -0.48 3.51 0.03
C TYR A 76 0.99 3.79 -0.30
N TYR A 77 1.90 2.89 0.09
CA TYR A 77 3.33 3.04 -0.20
C TYR A 77 3.62 3.07 -1.71
N ASP A 78 2.98 2.19 -2.50
CA ASP A 78 3.07 2.21 -3.96
C ASP A 78 2.65 3.59 -4.52
N PHE A 79 1.56 4.16 -4.01
CA PHE A 79 1.10 5.47 -4.43
C PHE A 79 2.10 6.59 -4.11
N VAL A 80 2.60 6.68 -2.87
CA VAL A 80 3.54 7.76 -2.50
C VAL A 80 4.90 7.61 -3.16
N ILE A 81 5.36 6.39 -3.41
CA ILE A 81 6.62 6.13 -4.14
C ILE A 81 6.49 6.57 -5.59
N LEU A 82 5.39 6.22 -6.27
CA LEU A 82 5.13 6.62 -7.65
C LEU A 82 4.96 8.14 -7.81
N ASN A 83 4.53 8.84 -6.75
CA ASN A 83 4.25 10.27 -6.75
C ASN A 83 5.15 11.03 -5.75
N LEU A 84 6.41 10.62 -5.59
CA LEU A 84 7.31 11.13 -4.55
C LEU A 84 7.49 12.65 -4.57
N SER A 85 7.59 13.25 -5.76
CA SER A 85 7.73 14.70 -5.91
C SER A 85 6.50 15.43 -5.36
N ASP A 86 5.30 14.96 -5.73
CA ASP A 86 4.03 15.52 -5.27
C ASP A 86 3.85 15.31 -3.76
N PHE A 87 4.27 14.15 -3.24
CA PHE A 87 4.25 13.86 -1.81
C PHE A 87 5.15 14.81 -1.01
N ASN A 88 6.37 15.06 -1.46
CA ASN A 88 7.28 16.00 -0.81
C ASN A 88 6.76 17.44 -0.91
N ARG A 89 6.17 17.83 -2.04
CA ARG A 89 5.53 19.15 -2.20
C ARG A 89 4.34 19.31 -1.24
N TYR A 90 3.45 18.32 -1.18
CA TYR A 90 2.34 18.27 -0.22
C TYR A 90 2.85 18.41 1.22
N ARG A 91 3.89 17.65 1.61
CA ARG A 91 4.47 17.73 2.96
C ARG A 91 5.03 19.12 3.27
N GLN A 92 5.66 19.79 2.32
CA GLN A 92 6.12 21.18 2.50
C GLN A 92 4.94 22.14 2.71
N ILE A 93 3.85 22.00 1.93
CA ILE A 93 2.62 22.79 2.10
C ILE A 93 2.02 22.59 3.51
N GLN A 94 2.07 21.35 4.03
CA GLN A 94 1.63 21.00 5.39
C GLN A 94 2.63 21.44 6.48
N GLY A 95 3.74 22.10 6.14
CA GLY A 95 4.72 22.64 7.09
C GLY A 95 5.85 21.68 7.48
N PHE A 96 5.98 20.53 6.82
CA PHE A 96 7.11 19.61 7.04
C PHE A 96 8.31 19.98 6.18
N ASN A 97 9.43 20.31 6.84
CA ASN A 97 10.65 20.78 6.16
C ASN A 97 11.63 19.65 5.77
N LYS A 98 11.51 18.45 6.37
CA LYS A 98 12.37 17.30 6.02
C LYS A 98 11.86 16.63 4.75
N ILE A 99 12.67 16.61 3.70
CA ILE A 99 12.41 15.82 2.48
C ILE A 99 12.44 14.32 2.84
N VAL A 100 11.44 13.58 2.35
CA VAL A 100 11.44 12.11 2.40
C VAL A 100 12.13 11.58 1.14
N TYR A 101 13.03 10.64 1.35
CA TYR A 101 13.78 9.98 0.30
C TYR A 101 13.07 8.71 -0.16
N ILE A 102 13.27 8.32 -1.42
CA ILE A 102 12.60 7.14 -1.99
C ILE A 102 13.01 5.87 -1.27
N GLU A 103 14.24 5.80 -0.79
CA GLU A 103 14.81 4.66 -0.07
C GLU A 103 14.11 4.42 1.28
N GLU A 104 13.75 5.50 2.00
CA GLU A 104 12.98 5.40 3.25
C GLU A 104 11.61 4.74 2.96
N LEU A 105 10.88 5.24 1.95
CA LEU A 105 9.58 4.68 1.58
C LEU A 105 9.65 3.26 1.02
N GLN A 106 10.70 2.94 0.27
CA GLN A 106 10.92 1.59 -0.25
C GLN A 106 11.21 0.60 0.87
N GLN A 107 11.98 1.00 1.88
CA GLN A 107 12.23 0.16 3.05
C GLN A 107 10.94 -0.08 3.85
N ASP A 108 10.16 0.98 4.12
CA ASP A 108 8.88 0.85 4.82
C ASP A 108 7.93 -0.10 4.06
N ARG A 109 7.83 0.07 2.73
CA ARG A 109 7.06 -0.84 1.87
C ARG A 109 7.54 -2.29 1.96
N LEU A 110 8.86 -2.52 1.98
CA LEU A 110 9.43 -3.87 2.10
C LEU A 110 9.06 -4.50 3.45
N ASP A 111 9.09 -3.74 4.54
CA ASP A 111 8.71 -4.22 5.86
C ASP A 111 7.23 -4.64 5.91
N VAL A 112 6.34 -3.86 5.28
CA VAL A 112 4.93 -4.24 5.09
C VAL A 112 4.81 -5.49 4.22
N GLN A 113 5.60 -5.59 3.15
CA GLN A 113 5.60 -6.76 2.26
C GLN A 113 6.03 -8.03 2.99
N HIS A 114 6.99 -7.94 3.92
CA HIS A 114 7.42 -9.03 4.78
C HIS A 114 6.31 -9.43 5.77
N ARG A 115 5.65 -8.46 6.41
CA ARG A 115 4.47 -8.70 7.27
C ARG A 115 3.35 -9.41 6.51
N TYR A 116 3.00 -8.92 5.32
CA TYR A 116 1.99 -9.52 4.45
C TYR A 116 2.33 -10.99 4.12
N LYS A 117 3.58 -11.28 3.73
CA LYS A 117 4.01 -12.65 3.43
C LYS A 117 3.94 -13.57 4.65
N ALA A 118 4.28 -13.06 5.84
CA ALA A 118 4.15 -13.82 7.08
C ALA A 118 2.69 -14.16 7.40
N GLN A 119 1.77 -13.20 7.23
CA GLN A 119 0.33 -13.40 7.40
C GLN A 119 -0.24 -14.41 6.38
N GLN A 120 0.16 -14.28 5.11
CA GLN A 120 -0.24 -15.22 4.06
C GLN A 120 0.21 -16.65 4.37
N LYS A 121 1.44 -16.80 4.88
CA LYS A 121 1.95 -18.09 5.33
C LYS A 121 1.13 -18.66 6.50
N ALA A 122 0.86 -17.85 7.52
CA ALA A 122 0.06 -18.27 8.68
C ALA A 122 -1.35 -18.73 8.27
N LEU A 123 -1.99 -18.01 7.34
CA LEU A 123 -3.28 -18.40 6.78
C LEU A 123 -3.22 -19.72 6.01
N SER A 124 -2.20 -19.90 5.16
CA SER A 124 -2.01 -21.14 4.42
C SER A 124 -1.81 -22.34 5.36
N ASP A 125 -1.09 -22.17 6.47
CA ASP A 125 -0.88 -23.21 7.47
C ASP A 125 -2.22 -23.58 8.19
N MET A 126 -3.20 -22.68 8.20
CA MET A 126 -4.58 -22.89 8.69
C MET A 126 -5.59 -23.25 7.58
N HIS A 127 -5.12 -23.57 6.37
CA HIS A 127 -5.96 -23.86 5.19
C HIS A 127 -6.90 -22.70 4.78
N ALA A 128 -6.47 -21.46 5.02
CA ALA A 128 -7.15 -20.23 4.64
C ALA A 128 -6.29 -19.38 3.70
N SER A 129 -6.87 -18.33 3.11
CA SER A 129 -6.17 -17.38 2.24
C SER A 129 -6.39 -15.94 2.68
N CYS A 130 -5.48 -15.07 2.25
CA CYS A 130 -5.76 -13.64 2.19
C CYS A 130 -6.82 -13.42 1.10
N GLU A 131 -7.98 -12.90 1.48
CA GLU A 131 -9.03 -12.46 0.55
C GLU A 131 -8.81 -11.02 0.11
#